data_AF-A0A956HGN8-F1
#
_entry.id   AF-A0A956HGN8-F1
#
_cell.length_a   1.000
_cell.length_b   1.000
_cell.length_c   1.000
_cell.angle_alpha   90.00
_cell.angle_beta   90.00
_cell.angle_gamma   90.00
#
_symmetry.space_group_name_H-M   'P 1'
#
loop_
_entity.id
_entity.type
_entity.pdbx_description
1 polymer ?
#
loop_
_entity_poly.entity_id
_entity_poly.type
_entity_poly.pdbx_seq_one_letter_code
_entity_poly.pdbx_strand_id
1 'polypeptide(L)'
;MIFGAIAGCVEPYSDLTTVGPTGTDDSDPSDPSSDSVVSTSGTVAPTTMDPTTSDGSETDDTTTEEPSTTDDTDTVGPACGDGTVDPDEECDLGADNSDSGSCTKACKYATCGDGLVESGVEVCDDGEENGDYERCDKNCAGLGPHCGDEVTQFGYGEECDGALLAGCLSNCKKARSCQDIKDDVDEVSDGIFKIDPDGVEPMVSVYCDMSTDPSRGFTYLKVDIDAEFGIPAKQAEQRCNNYGMQLFVPRDATHLESAYNVATKVEFTPVEGGATLKSDDYLYILGIYPVTPGISCENKPFNSDDCPQWESNGGKPFWVS
;
A
#
# COMPACT_ATOMS: atom_id res chain seq x y z
N MET A 1 -2.07 41.78 -7.77
CA MET A 1 -1.21 40.60 -8.06
C MET A 1 -2.11 39.54 -8.64
N ILE A 2 -1.85 39.12 -9.88
CA ILE A 2 -2.74 38.29 -10.70
C ILE A 2 -2.51 36.83 -10.31
N PHE A 3 -3.55 36.15 -9.83
CA PHE A 3 -3.54 34.73 -9.50
C PHE A 3 -3.88 33.93 -10.77
N GLY A 4 -2.91 33.15 -11.26
CA GLY A 4 -3.10 32.15 -12.30
C GLY A 4 -3.58 30.84 -11.68
N ALA A 5 -4.66 30.30 -12.22
CA ALA A 5 -5.27 29.05 -11.83
C ALA A 5 -4.40 27.86 -12.23
N ILE A 6 -4.42 26.80 -11.43
CA ILE A 6 -3.60 25.62 -11.65
C ILE A 6 -4.33 24.59 -12.49
N ALA A 7 -3.58 23.91 -13.35
CA ALA A 7 -3.94 22.55 -13.72
C ALA A 7 -2.71 21.63 -13.70
N GLY A 8 -2.85 20.51 -13.01
CA GLY A 8 -2.12 19.28 -13.31
C GLY A 8 -3.13 18.27 -13.86
N CYS A 9 -2.67 17.32 -14.66
CA CYS A 9 -3.47 16.12 -14.86
C CYS A 9 -3.50 15.36 -13.53
N VAL A 10 -4.68 14.99 -13.02
CA VAL A 10 -4.87 14.09 -11.87
C VAL A 10 -5.73 12.90 -12.28
N GLU A 11 -5.82 11.88 -11.46
CA GLU A 11 -6.63 10.69 -11.74
C GLU A 11 -8.15 10.93 -11.77
N PRO A 12 -8.90 10.06 -12.47
CA PRO A 12 -10.35 10.01 -12.34
C PRO A 12 -10.75 9.57 -10.92
N TYR A 13 -11.56 10.39 -10.27
CA TYR A 13 -12.13 10.14 -8.94
C TYR A 13 -12.98 8.85 -8.95
N SER A 14 -12.53 7.76 -8.34
CA SER A 14 -13.42 6.65 -7.98
C SER A 14 -14.12 6.98 -6.67
N ASP A 15 -15.27 7.64 -6.76
CA ASP A 15 -16.15 7.85 -5.61
C ASP A 15 -16.73 6.50 -5.16
N LEU A 16 -16.16 5.90 -4.12
CA LEU A 16 -16.77 4.77 -3.41
C LEU A 16 -17.86 5.29 -2.46
N THR A 17 -18.90 5.95 -2.96
CA THR A 17 -20.14 6.17 -2.20
C THR A 17 -21.39 6.20 -3.09
N THR A 18 -22.02 5.04 -3.31
CA THR A 18 -23.49 4.99 -3.48
C THR A 18 -24.10 3.81 -2.73
N VAL A 19 -24.47 4.10 -1.49
CA VAL A 19 -25.63 3.45 -0.85
C VAL A 19 -26.85 3.74 -1.74
N GLY A 20 -27.56 2.67 -2.15
CA GLY A 20 -28.56 2.73 -3.20
C GLY A 20 -29.88 3.43 -2.83
N PRO A 21 -30.87 3.42 -3.75
CA PRO A 21 -32.26 3.67 -3.40
C PRO A 21 -33.16 2.45 -3.67
N THR A 22 -33.84 2.03 -2.60
CA THR A 22 -35.27 1.67 -2.51
C THR A 22 -36.02 1.22 -3.76
N GLY A 23 -36.32 -0.09 -3.80
CA GLY A 23 -37.66 -0.73 -3.89
C GLY A 23 -38.74 -0.20 -4.84
N THR A 24 -39.25 -1.13 -5.66
CA THR A 24 -40.69 -1.29 -5.95
C THR A 24 -41.03 -2.77 -6.16
N ASP A 25 -41.88 -3.27 -5.27
CA ASP A 25 -42.98 -4.23 -5.36
C ASP A 25 -42.99 -5.49 -6.27
N ASP A 26 -43.64 -6.50 -5.66
CA ASP A 26 -44.41 -7.62 -6.21
C ASP A 26 -43.71 -8.95 -6.55
N SER A 27 -43.69 -9.88 -5.57
CA SER A 27 -44.58 -11.07 -5.53
C SER A 27 -43.93 -12.26 -4.79
N ASP A 28 -44.35 -12.47 -3.54
CA ASP A 28 -44.27 -13.76 -2.80
C ASP A 28 -45.51 -14.62 -3.18
N PRO A 29 -45.52 -15.98 -3.12
CA PRO A 29 -45.56 -16.72 -1.84
C PRO A 29 -44.85 -18.10 -1.82
N SER A 30 -44.26 -18.48 -0.66
CA SER A 30 -44.31 -19.78 0.06
C SER A 30 -43.04 -19.89 0.94
N ASP A 31 -43.03 -19.88 2.27
CA ASP A 31 -43.71 -20.78 3.23
C ASP A 31 -43.37 -20.28 4.68
N PRO A 32 -44.17 -20.57 5.74
CA PRO A 32 -44.17 -19.83 7.01
C PRO A 32 -43.61 -20.60 8.22
N SER A 33 -43.14 -19.84 9.23
CA SER A 33 -43.35 -20.08 10.69
C SER A 33 -42.64 -18.96 11.49
N SER A 34 -43.32 -17.96 12.08
CA SER A 34 -43.88 -17.91 13.47
C SER A 34 -42.93 -18.44 14.55
N ASP A 35 -42.55 -17.78 15.65
CA ASP A 35 -43.10 -16.66 16.45
C ASP A 35 -41.94 -16.09 17.32
N SER A 36 -41.71 -14.77 17.38
CA SER A 36 -42.25 -13.79 18.36
C SER A 36 -41.87 -14.05 19.84
N VAL A 37 -41.04 -13.18 20.45
CA VAL A 37 -41.43 -12.30 21.59
C VAL A 37 -40.29 -11.36 22.09
N VAL A 38 -40.59 -10.05 22.04
CA VAL A 38 -40.47 -8.98 23.06
C VAL A 38 -39.12 -8.61 23.73
N SER A 39 -38.82 -7.31 23.59
CA SER A 39 -37.86 -6.42 24.25
C SER A 39 -37.70 -6.52 25.77
N THR A 40 -36.52 -6.16 26.30
CA THR A 40 -36.32 -4.89 27.06
C THR A 40 -34.87 -4.64 27.47
N SER A 41 -34.60 -3.34 27.65
CA SER A 41 -33.37 -2.58 27.93
C SER A 41 -32.67 -2.87 29.27
N GLY A 42 -31.37 -2.59 29.39
CA GLY A 42 -30.70 -2.43 30.69
C GLY A 42 -29.16 -2.40 30.69
N THR A 43 -28.60 -1.18 30.66
CA THR A 43 -27.27 -0.72 31.16
C THR A 43 -26.94 -1.36 32.54
N VAL A 44 -25.71 -1.68 32.99
CA VAL A 44 -24.59 -0.80 33.45
C VAL A 44 -23.29 -1.62 33.67
N ALA A 45 -22.18 -0.88 33.70
CA ALA A 45 -20.73 -1.18 33.82
C ALA A 45 -20.24 -1.79 35.18
N PRO A 46 -18.91 -2.05 35.35
CA PRO A 46 -18.32 -3.07 36.24
C PRO A 46 -17.76 -2.54 37.57
N THR A 47 -17.39 -3.45 38.49
CA THR A 47 -16.66 -3.15 39.73
C THR A 47 -15.57 -4.19 40.07
N THR A 48 -14.32 -3.72 39.93
CA THR A 48 -13.18 -3.71 40.87
C THR A 48 -12.96 -4.78 41.97
N MET A 49 -11.66 -5.08 42.09
CA MET A 49 -10.86 -5.87 43.03
C MET A 49 -11.08 -5.60 44.53
N ASP A 50 -10.81 -6.59 45.39
CA ASP A 50 -9.84 -6.51 46.51
C ASP A 50 -9.57 -7.90 47.15
N PRO A 51 -8.41 -8.14 47.82
CA PRO A 51 -7.91 -9.45 48.26
C PRO A 51 -8.07 -9.68 49.77
N THR A 52 -7.85 -10.92 50.23
CA THR A 52 -7.56 -11.21 51.64
C THR A 52 -6.52 -12.31 51.81
N THR A 53 -5.46 -11.95 52.52
CA THR A 53 -4.47 -12.80 53.18
C THR A 53 -5.03 -13.34 54.50
N SER A 54 -4.70 -14.59 54.85
CA SER A 54 -4.47 -14.97 56.25
C SER A 54 -3.68 -16.27 56.38
N ASP A 55 -2.93 -16.32 57.47
CA ASP A 55 -1.70 -17.06 57.76
C ASP A 55 -1.90 -18.29 58.67
N GLY A 56 -0.88 -19.16 58.72
CA GLY A 56 -0.54 -20.10 59.80
C GLY A 56 -1.00 -21.57 59.62
N SER A 57 -0.30 -22.59 60.10
CA SER A 57 1.05 -22.76 60.67
C SER A 57 1.26 -24.28 60.82
N GLU A 58 2.46 -24.75 60.43
CA GLU A 58 3.24 -25.92 60.89
C GLU A 58 2.56 -27.28 61.23
N THR A 59 3.08 -28.36 60.64
CA THR A 59 3.82 -29.38 61.40
C THR A 59 4.78 -30.16 60.50
N ASP A 60 5.96 -30.37 61.07
CA ASP A 60 7.13 -31.10 60.64
C ASP A 60 6.87 -32.62 60.71
N ASP A 61 7.22 -33.37 59.67
CA ASP A 61 7.58 -34.78 59.85
C ASP A 61 8.61 -35.21 58.81
N THR A 62 9.84 -35.31 59.33
CA THR A 62 11.00 -35.97 58.78
C THR A 62 10.66 -37.43 58.45
N THR A 63 11.17 -37.97 57.34
CA THR A 63 11.94 -39.25 57.31
C THR A 63 12.13 -39.78 55.89
N THR A 64 13.39 -40.12 55.61
CA THR A 64 13.93 -41.04 54.60
C THR A 64 14.12 -40.52 53.18
N GLU A 65 15.36 -40.09 52.96
CA GLU A 65 16.06 -40.38 51.71
C GLU A 65 16.00 -41.88 51.42
N GLU A 66 15.40 -42.24 50.29
CA GLU A 66 15.80 -43.40 49.52
C GLU A 66 16.13 -42.93 48.11
N PRO A 67 17.27 -43.36 47.57
CA PRO A 67 17.76 -42.91 46.28
C PRO A 67 16.78 -43.41 45.22
N SER A 68 16.40 -42.55 44.28
CA SER A 68 15.81 -43.01 43.04
C SER A 68 16.87 -43.84 42.33
N THR A 69 16.78 -45.16 42.49
CA THR A 69 17.59 -46.13 41.80
C THR A 69 17.33 -45.98 40.31
N THR A 70 18.27 -45.33 39.64
CA THR A 70 18.61 -45.58 38.24
C THR A 70 18.97 -47.04 38.09
N ASP A 71 17.98 -47.88 37.81
CA ASP A 71 18.09 -49.05 36.94
C ASP A 71 16.71 -49.71 36.87
N ASP A 72 16.00 -49.51 35.77
CA ASP A 72 14.97 -50.46 35.35
C ASP A 72 15.13 -50.67 33.85
N THR A 73 16.15 -51.48 33.56
CA THR A 73 16.27 -52.40 32.43
C THR A 73 15.40 -52.08 31.21
N ASP A 74 16.07 -51.45 30.23
CA ASP A 74 16.51 -52.21 29.06
C ASP A 74 15.42 -53.08 28.42
N THR A 75 14.38 -52.41 27.92
CA THR A 75 14.03 -52.63 26.54
C THR A 75 14.65 -51.51 25.72
N VAL A 76 15.98 -51.52 25.56
CA VAL A 76 16.65 -50.77 24.48
C VAL A 76 16.28 -51.48 23.17
N GLY A 77 15.02 -51.32 22.77
CA GLY A 77 14.67 -51.45 21.38
C GLY A 77 15.26 -50.25 20.65
N PRO A 78 15.63 -50.39 19.37
CA PRO A 78 16.20 -49.29 18.61
C PRO A 78 15.28 -48.08 18.69
N ALA A 79 15.79 -46.95 19.18
CA ALA A 79 15.00 -45.78 19.52
C ALA A 79 15.78 -44.49 19.32
N CYS A 80 15.26 -43.65 18.43
CA CYS A 80 15.83 -42.35 18.13
C CYS A 80 16.02 -41.48 19.37
N GLY A 81 17.23 -40.98 19.53
CA GLY A 81 17.70 -40.14 20.63
C GLY A 81 18.40 -40.91 21.75
N ASP A 82 18.79 -42.17 21.54
CA ASP A 82 19.52 -42.97 22.54
C ASP A 82 21.04 -42.81 22.48
N GLY A 83 21.55 -42.07 21.50
CA GLY A 83 22.96 -41.79 21.27
C GLY A 83 23.68 -42.85 20.44
N THR A 84 22.96 -43.81 19.86
CA THR A 84 23.50 -44.83 18.96
C THR A 84 22.72 -44.88 17.65
N VAL A 85 23.42 -44.96 16.51
CA VAL A 85 22.75 -45.00 15.19
C VAL A 85 22.25 -46.41 14.90
N ASP A 86 20.93 -46.57 14.89
CA ASP A 86 20.26 -47.85 14.58
C ASP A 86 20.03 -48.08 13.07
N PRO A 87 19.68 -49.31 12.64
CA PRO A 87 19.58 -49.65 11.20
C PRO A 87 18.61 -48.82 10.36
N ASP A 88 17.59 -48.18 10.96
CA ASP A 88 16.60 -47.33 10.27
C ASP A 88 16.88 -45.82 10.43
N GLU A 89 17.95 -45.47 11.15
CA GLU A 89 18.37 -44.11 11.46
C GLU A 89 19.53 -43.67 10.57
N GLU A 90 19.56 -42.38 10.25
CA GLU A 90 20.67 -41.78 9.50
C GLU A 90 21.69 -41.12 10.42
N CYS A 91 21.24 -40.69 11.60
CA CYS A 91 22.03 -40.04 12.62
C CYS A 91 21.38 -40.23 13.99
N ASP A 92 22.15 -40.13 15.06
CA ASP A 92 21.64 -40.07 16.43
C ASP A 92 22.66 -39.31 17.30
N LEU A 93 22.28 -38.11 17.74
CA LEU A 93 23.06 -37.26 18.65
C LEU A 93 22.52 -37.35 20.10
N GLY A 94 21.71 -38.36 20.39
CA GLY A 94 21.07 -38.57 21.67
C GLY A 94 20.09 -37.44 22.00
N ALA A 95 20.18 -36.93 23.22
CA ALA A 95 19.40 -35.79 23.68
C ALA A 95 19.65 -34.49 22.89
N ASP A 96 20.73 -34.41 22.10
CA ASP A 96 21.07 -33.25 21.28
C ASP A 96 20.36 -33.26 19.91
N ASN A 97 19.56 -34.29 19.59
CA ASN A 97 18.69 -34.28 18.40
C ASN A 97 17.72 -33.09 18.46
N SER A 98 17.59 -32.36 17.35
CA SER A 98 16.75 -31.18 17.25
C SER A 98 16.23 -31.00 15.83
N ASP A 99 14.97 -30.61 15.70
CA ASP A 99 14.36 -30.25 14.41
C ASP A 99 14.96 -28.97 13.79
N SER A 100 15.96 -28.38 14.45
CA SER A 100 16.72 -27.25 13.95
C SER A 100 18.22 -27.52 13.88
N GLY A 101 18.65 -28.77 14.05
CA GLY A 101 20.05 -29.17 14.04
C GLY A 101 20.32 -30.22 12.97
N SER A 102 21.60 -30.53 12.74
CA SER A 102 22.03 -31.49 11.71
C SER A 102 21.44 -32.90 11.83
N CYS A 103 20.90 -33.25 13.00
CA CYS A 103 20.14 -34.48 13.23
C CYS A 103 18.78 -34.14 13.85
N THR A 104 17.72 -34.43 13.12
CA THR A 104 16.33 -34.14 13.52
C THR A 104 15.87 -35.06 14.66
N LYS A 105 14.74 -34.73 15.32
CA LYS A 105 14.16 -35.63 16.33
C LYS A 105 13.60 -36.93 15.76
N ALA A 106 13.60 -37.08 14.43
CA ALA A 106 13.27 -38.31 13.73
C ALA A 106 14.51 -39.13 13.33
N CYS A 107 15.71 -38.76 13.80
CA CYS A 107 16.98 -39.42 13.48
C CYS A 107 17.26 -39.48 11.98
N LYS A 108 16.91 -38.38 11.31
CA LYS A 108 17.21 -38.07 9.92
C LYS A 108 18.16 -36.89 9.86
N TYR A 109 19.07 -36.91 8.90
CA TYR A 109 19.87 -35.73 8.63
C TYR A 109 18.95 -34.60 8.18
N ALA A 110 19.21 -33.38 8.65
CA ALA A 110 18.53 -32.21 8.11
C ALA A 110 18.87 -32.05 6.62
N THR A 111 17.85 -31.80 5.80
CA THR A 111 18.01 -31.58 4.37
C THR A 111 17.05 -30.54 3.86
N CYS A 112 17.54 -29.55 3.11
CA CYS A 112 16.69 -28.60 2.44
C CYS A 112 15.56 -29.26 1.64
N GLY A 113 14.32 -28.87 1.97
CA GLY A 113 13.09 -29.42 1.42
C GLY A 113 12.41 -30.43 2.36
N ASP A 114 12.93 -30.67 3.56
CA ASP A 114 12.28 -31.51 4.58
C ASP A 114 11.29 -30.72 5.46
N GLY A 115 11.26 -29.40 5.31
CA GLY A 115 10.37 -28.49 6.03
C GLY A 115 10.86 -28.15 7.44
N LEU A 116 12.12 -28.47 7.77
CA LEU A 116 12.77 -28.19 9.05
C LEU A 116 14.03 -27.36 8.82
N VAL A 117 14.06 -26.15 9.38
CA VAL A 117 15.18 -25.22 9.17
C VAL A 117 16.41 -25.61 10.01
N GLU A 118 17.49 -26.04 9.34
CA GLU A 118 18.78 -26.25 10.01
C GLU A 118 19.43 -24.92 10.42
N SER A 119 19.50 -24.67 11.73
CA SER A 119 19.99 -23.41 12.28
C SER A 119 21.45 -23.14 11.93
N GLY A 120 21.70 -22.03 11.24
CA GLY A 120 23.04 -21.58 10.83
C GLY A 120 23.52 -22.20 9.53
N VAL A 121 22.74 -23.06 8.89
CA VAL A 121 22.97 -23.60 7.53
C VAL A 121 21.91 -23.06 6.57
N GLU A 122 20.64 -23.13 6.97
CA GLU A 122 19.49 -22.73 6.17
C GLU A 122 18.90 -21.41 6.68
N VAL A 123 18.42 -20.60 5.74
CA VAL A 123 17.71 -19.35 6.04
C VAL A 123 16.23 -19.63 6.28
N CYS A 124 15.67 -20.59 5.54
CA CYS A 124 14.29 -21.03 5.63
C CYS A 124 14.15 -22.40 4.93
N ASP A 125 13.05 -23.10 5.17
CA ASP A 125 12.70 -24.32 4.44
C ASP A 125 11.16 -24.45 4.39
N ASP A 126 10.59 -24.20 3.21
CA ASP A 126 9.15 -24.35 2.92
C ASP A 126 8.83 -25.75 2.34
N GLY A 127 9.77 -26.70 2.43
CA GLY A 127 9.61 -28.08 2.00
C GLY A 127 9.50 -28.21 0.49
N GLU A 128 8.42 -28.86 0.03
CA GLU A 128 8.15 -29.05 -1.41
C GLU A 128 7.88 -27.72 -2.14
N GLU A 129 7.53 -26.65 -1.42
CA GLU A 129 7.28 -25.31 -1.98
C GLU A 129 8.59 -24.52 -2.22
N ASN A 130 9.75 -25.08 -1.86
CA ASN A 130 11.03 -24.45 -2.15
C ASN A 130 11.21 -24.22 -3.66
N GLY A 131 11.46 -22.97 -4.01
CA GLY A 131 11.59 -22.46 -5.37
C GLY A 131 10.31 -21.88 -5.96
N ASP A 132 9.20 -21.89 -5.22
CA ASP A 132 8.00 -21.14 -5.58
C ASP A 132 8.15 -19.64 -5.23
N TYR A 133 7.18 -18.85 -5.69
CA TYR A 133 7.19 -17.39 -5.52
C TYR A 133 6.89 -17.01 -4.07
N GLU A 134 7.67 -16.07 -3.50
CA GLU A 134 7.65 -15.68 -2.08
C GLU A 134 7.95 -16.82 -1.10
N ARG A 135 8.62 -17.89 -1.57
CA ARG A 135 9.07 -19.03 -0.76
C ARG A 135 10.59 -19.07 -0.65
N CYS A 136 11.14 -20.05 0.05
CA CYS A 136 12.57 -20.32 0.05
C CYS A 136 13.09 -20.64 -1.35
N ASP A 137 14.37 -20.37 -1.59
CA ASP A 137 15.04 -20.88 -2.77
C ASP A 137 15.21 -22.40 -2.69
N LYS A 138 15.53 -23.04 -3.83
CA LYS A 138 15.67 -24.50 -3.91
C LYS A 138 16.83 -25.08 -3.09
N ASN A 139 17.68 -24.24 -2.51
CA ASN A 139 18.83 -24.64 -1.72
C ASN A 139 18.72 -24.15 -0.27
N CYS A 140 17.57 -23.59 0.13
CA CYS A 140 17.32 -23.04 1.47
C CYS A 140 18.32 -21.96 1.90
N ALA A 141 19.05 -21.38 0.93
CA ALA A 141 20.11 -20.40 1.17
C ALA A 141 19.56 -18.96 1.29
N GLY A 142 18.30 -18.76 0.92
CA GLY A 142 17.59 -17.49 0.95
C GLY A 142 16.17 -17.65 0.45
N LEU A 143 15.52 -16.52 0.16
CA LEU A 143 14.22 -16.50 -0.52
C LEU A 143 14.43 -16.79 -2.02
N GLY A 144 13.47 -17.51 -2.60
CA GLY A 144 13.32 -17.76 -4.03
C GLY A 144 12.82 -16.51 -4.77
N PRO A 145 12.24 -16.65 -5.96
CA PRO A 145 11.68 -15.51 -6.70
C PRO A 145 10.67 -14.76 -5.83
N HIS A 146 10.85 -13.46 -5.63
CA HIS A 146 9.92 -12.63 -4.86
C HIS A 146 10.00 -11.17 -5.28
N CYS A 147 8.94 -10.44 -5.00
CA CYS A 147 8.90 -9.01 -5.24
C CYS A 147 9.99 -8.28 -4.44
N GLY A 148 10.82 -7.51 -5.14
CA GLY A 148 11.88 -6.69 -4.54
C GLY A 148 13.26 -7.36 -4.54
N ASP A 149 13.45 -8.41 -5.33
CA ASP A 149 14.74 -9.11 -5.48
C ASP A 149 15.62 -8.58 -6.63
N GLU A 150 15.25 -7.42 -7.17
CA GLU A 150 15.83 -6.73 -8.33
C GLU A 150 15.61 -7.45 -9.67
N VAL A 151 14.78 -8.49 -9.73
CA VAL A 151 14.50 -9.26 -10.94
C VAL A 151 13.01 -9.31 -11.23
N THR A 152 12.55 -8.70 -12.33
CA THR A 152 11.11 -8.77 -12.67
C THR A 152 10.68 -10.16 -13.14
N GLN A 153 9.72 -10.73 -12.44
CA GLN A 153 9.20 -12.08 -12.60
C GLN A 153 7.82 -12.09 -13.27
N PHE A 154 7.80 -11.77 -14.56
CA PHE A 154 6.57 -11.70 -15.36
C PHE A 154 5.71 -12.96 -15.31
N GLY A 155 6.33 -14.15 -15.14
CA GLY A 155 5.62 -15.43 -15.00
C GLY A 155 4.76 -15.53 -13.74
N TYR A 156 5.08 -14.74 -12.72
CA TYR A 156 4.36 -14.65 -11.45
C TYR A 156 3.51 -13.38 -11.33
N GLY A 157 3.43 -12.60 -12.41
CA GLY A 157 2.53 -11.44 -12.49
C GLY A 157 3.15 -10.11 -12.06
N GLU A 158 4.45 -10.04 -11.83
CA GLU A 158 5.14 -8.78 -11.61
C GLU A 158 5.16 -7.90 -12.86
N GLU A 159 5.03 -6.59 -12.64
CA GLU A 159 5.16 -5.56 -13.68
C GLU A 159 6.47 -4.78 -13.54
N CYS A 160 7.09 -4.85 -12.37
CA CYS A 160 8.33 -4.20 -12.00
C CYS A 160 8.93 -4.92 -10.78
N ASP A 161 10.22 -4.71 -10.54
CA ASP A 161 10.91 -5.16 -9.32
C ASP A 161 11.87 -4.04 -8.86
N GLY A 162 11.29 -2.84 -8.74
CA GLY A 162 12.04 -1.59 -8.62
C GLY A 162 11.77 -0.88 -7.31
N ALA A 163 12.50 0.20 -7.08
CA ALA A 163 12.22 1.11 -5.98
C ALA A 163 10.93 1.91 -6.22
N LEU A 164 10.30 2.36 -5.12
CA LEU A 164 9.12 3.22 -5.13
C LEU A 164 9.28 4.47 -6.01
N LEU A 165 10.47 5.09 -6.02
CA LEU A 165 10.76 6.26 -6.87
C LEU A 165 10.70 5.94 -8.37
N ALA A 166 10.97 4.69 -8.75
CA ALA A 166 10.81 4.20 -10.12
C ALA A 166 9.35 3.85 -10.45
N GLY A 167 8.42 4.05 -9.51
CA GLY A 167 6.99 3.80 -9.67
C GLY A 167 6.59 2.34 -9.44
N CYS A 168 7.40 1.56 -8.74
CA CYS A 168 7.06 0.20 -8.37
C CYS A 168 6.56 0.14 -6.93
N LEU A 169 5.34 -0.36 -6.74
CA LEU A 169 4.70 -0.54 -5.44
C LEU A 169 5.23 -1.81 -4.75
N SER A 170 4.98 -1.95 -3.44
CA SER A 170 5.39 -3.10 -2.63
C SER A 170 4.84 -4.45 -3.10
N ASN A 171 3.79 -4.43 -3.92
CA ASN A 171 3.19 -5.61 -4.54
C ASN A 171 3.68 -5.85 -5.99
N CYS A 172 4.78 -5.22 -6.39
CA CYS A 172 5.38 -5.33 -7.73
C CYS A 172 4.44 -4.97 -8.88
N LYS A 173 3.49 -4.07 -8.59
CA LYS A 173 2.68 -3.38 -9.58
C LYS A 173 3.23 -1.98 -9.83
N LYS A 174 3.06 -1.50 -11.05
CA LYS A 174 3.39 -0.11 -11.36
C LYS A 174 2.32 0.80 -10.78
N ALA A 175 2.74 1.83 -10.05
CA ALA A 175 1.85 2.87 -9.56
C ALA A 175 1.17 3.58 -10.73
N ARG A 176 -0.15 3.74 -10.70
CA ARG A 176 -0.90 4.54 -11.67
C ARG A 176 -1.02 5.99 -11.24
N SER A 177 -0.81 6.26 -9.95
CA SER A 177 -0.71 7.61 -9.41
C SER A 177 0.06 7.75 -8.11
N CYS A 178 0.16 9.00 -7.68
CA CYS A 178 0.57 9.36 -6.34
C CYS A 178 -0.38 8.85 -5.25
N GLN A 179 -1.65 8.57 -5.55
CA GLN A 179 -2.54 7.94 -4.57
C GLN A 179 -2.13 6.49 -4.34
N ASP A 180 -1.87 5.72 -5.40
CA ASP A 180 -1.38 4.35 -5.26
C ASP A 180 -0.09 4.29 -4.43
N ILE A 181 0.85 5.20 -4.69
CA ILE A 181 2.11 5.31 -3.93
C ILE A 181 1.85 5.61 -2.45
N LYS A 182 0.85 6.46 -2.17
CA LYS A 182 0.49 6.84 -0.80
C LYS A 182 -0.22 5.72 -0.05
N ASP A 183 -1.06 4.96 -0.74
CA ASP A 183 -1.76 3.82 -0.16
C ASP A 183 -0.82 2.63 0.09
N ASP A 184 0.27 2.55 -0.67
CA ASP A 184 1.31 1.53 -0.53
C ASP A 184 2.30 1.80 0.62
N VAL A 185 2.49 3.08 1.00
CA VAL A 185 3.51 3.48 1.99
C VAL A 185 2.94 4.46 3.02
N ASP A 186 2.93 4.02 4.30
CA ASP A 186 2.35 4.77 5.44
C ASP A 186 2.86 6.22 5.57
N GLU A 187 4.13 6.47 5.25
CA GLU A 187 4.76 7.80 5.31
C GLU A 187 5.58 8.09 4.05
N VAL A 188 4.93 8.60 3.02
CA VAL A 188 5.60 9.09 1.81
C VAL A 188 5.66 10.62 1.79
N SER A 189 6.85 11.17 1.53
CA SER A 189 7.06 12.61 1.39
C SER A 189 6.76 13.09 -0.03
N ASP A 190 6.46 14.38 -0.17
CA ASP A 190 6.35 15.01 -1.49
C ASP A 190 7.62 14.81 -2.32
N GLY A 191 7.47 14.62 -3.62
CA GLY A 191 8.62 14.31 -4.46
C GLY A 191 8.27 14.03 -5.91
N ILE A 192 9.31 13.72 -6.69
CA ILE A 192 9.14 13.31 -8.08
C ILE A 192 9.12 11.78 -8.12
N PHE A 193 8.07 11.22 -8.69
CA PHE A 193 7.88 9.79 -8.84
C PHE A 193 7.59 9.47 -10.31
N LYS A 194 7.79 8.21 -10.68
CA LYS A 194 7.26 7.67 -11.93
C LYS A 194 5.92 7.00 -11.68
N ILE A 195 5.01 7.14 -12.63
CA ILE A 195 3.71 6.44 -12.65
C ILE A 195 3.42 5.94 -14.07
N ASP A 196 2.55 4.94 -14.17
CA ASP A 196 2.06 4.32 -15.40
C ASP A 196 0.52 4.39 -15.48
N PRO A 197 -0.08 5.56 -15.69
CA PRO A 197 -1.53 5.72 -15.56
C PRO A 197 -2.30 5.04 -16.71
N ASP A 198 -1.69 4.94 -17.90
CA ASP A 198 -2.28 4.31 -19.09
C ASP A 198 -1.85 2.85 -19.29
N GLY A 199 -0.86 2.36 -18.53
CA GLY A 199 -0.30 1.02 -18.67
C GLY A 199 0.58 0.87 -19.91
N VAL A 200 1.08 1.97 -20.47
CA VAL A 200 1.87 2.00 -21.70
C VAL A 200 3.22 2.66 -21.44
N GLU A 201 4.29 1.96 -21.79
CA GLU A 201 5.64 2.52 -21.63
C GLU A 201 5.97 3.60 -22.68
N PRO A 202 6.76 4.63 -22.31
CA PRO A 202 7.44 4.80 -21.03
C PRO A 202 6.55 5.44 -19.94
N MET A 203 6.77 5.02 -18.70
CA MET A 203 6.20 5.67 -17.51
C MET A 203 6.50 7.17 -17.50
N VAL A 204 5.55 7.96 -16.98
CA VAL A 204 5.67 9.41 -16.89
C VAL A 204 6.19 9.85 -15.54
N SER A 205 6.99 10.92 -15.53
CA SER A 205 7.43 11.56 -14.29
C SER A 205 6.43 12.62 -13.85
N VAL A 206 5.98 12.51 -12.60
CA VAL A 206 5.03 13.42 -11.97
C VAL A 206 5.60 13.95 -10.66
N TYR A 207 5.10 15.09 -10.23
CA TYR A 207 5.28 15.51 -8.85
C TYR A 207 4.10 15.01 -8.01
N CYS A 208 4.42 14.27 -6.95
CA CYS A 208 3.47 13.83 -5.95
C CYS A 208 3.49 14.77 -4.76
N ASP A 209 2.32 15.31 -4.45
CA ASP A 209 2.04 16.06 -3.23
C ASP A 209 1.26 15.16 -2.27
N MET A 210 1.96 14.72 -1.24
CA MET A 210 1.50 13.80 -0.21
C MET A 210 1.22 14.54 1.10
N SER A 211 1.60 15.81 1.22
CA SER A 211 1.58 16.55 2.47
C SER A 211 0.42 17.55 2.59
N THR A 212 -0.08 18.08 1.46
CA THR A 212 -1.16 19.09 1.48
C THR A 212 -2.46 18.51 2.03
N ASP A 213 -2.77 17.25 1.69
CA ASP A 213 -3.83 16.46 2.30
C ASP A 213 -3.25 15.11 2.76
N PRO A 214 -3.14 14.86 4.07
CA PRO A 214 -2.65 13.60 4.59
C PRO A 214 -3.45 12.38 4.15
N SER A 215 -4.67 12.53 3.67
CA SER A 215 -5.50 11.42 3.16
C SER A 215 -5.33 11.15 1.67
N ARG A 216 -4.65 12.02 0.91
CA ARG A 216 -4.57 11.93 -0.55
C ARG A 216 -3.18 12.16 -1.12
N GLY A 217 -2.88 11.50 -2.23
CA GLY A 217 -1.68 11.70 -3.02
C GLY A 217 -2.00 12.45 -4.31
N PHE A 218 -1.77 13.76 -4.35
CA PHE A 218 -2.06 14.57 -5.53
C PHE A 218 -0.98 14.40 -6.59
N THR A 219 -1.43 14.16 -7.81
CA THR A 219 -0.54 13.95 -8.96
C THR A 219 -0.47 15.20 -9.82
N TYR A 220 0.73 15.73 -10.06
CA TYR A 220 0.94 16.86 -10.95
C TYR A 220 1.84 16.50 -12.12
N LEU A 221 1.27 16.52 -13.33
CA LEU A 221 1.99 16.38 -14.59
C LEU A 221 2.24 17.75 -15.21
N LYS A 222 3.50 18.05 -15.57
CA LYS A 222 3.85 19.21 -16.41
C LYS A 222 3.84 18.82 -17.87
N VAL A 223 3.09 19.54 -18.68
CA VAL A 223 3.01 19.34 -20.13
C VAL A 223 3.59 20.58 -20.81
N ASP A 224 4.56 20.39 -21.70
CA ASP A 224 5.08 21.49 -22.52
C ASP A 224 4.08 21.84 -23.64
N ILE A 225 3.72 23.11 -23.71
CA ILE A 225 2.78 23.65 -24.68
C ILE A 225 3.53 24.57 -25.63
N ASP A 226 4.46 24.01 -26.43
CA ASP A 226 5.27 24.64 -27.50
C ASP A 226 4.83 26.07 -27.91
N ALA A 227 5.20 27.08 -27.10
CA ALA A 227 4.90 28.52 -27.28
C ALA A 227 3.45 28.91 -27.69
N GLU A 228 2.48 27.98 -27.63
CA GLU A 228 1.08 28.22 -27.97
C GLU A 228 0.41 28.73 -26.69
N PHE A 229 0.38 30.05 -26.54
CA PHE A 229 -0.17 30.74 -25.36
C PHE A 229 -1.57 30.23 -24.99
N GLY A 230 -1.63 29.34 -23.99
CA GLY A 230 -2.85 28.79 -23.40
C GLY A 230 -3.67 27.91 -24.37
N ILE A 231 -3.83 26.64 -24.04
CA ILE A 231 -4.76 25.75 -24.75
C ILE A 231 -6.16 25.82 -24.09
N PRO A 232 -7.26 25.75 -24.85
CA PRO A 232 -8.60 25.61 -24.28
C PRO A 232 -8.73 24.35 -23.40
N ALA A 233 -9.54 24.43 -22.33
CA ALA A 233 -9.76 23.32 -21.39
C ALA A 233 -10.07 21.98 -22.07
N LYS A 234 -10.89 21.96 -23.13
CA LYS A 234 -11.20 20.73 -23.89
C LYS A 234 -9.97 20.10 -24.56
N GLN A 235 -9.04 20.92 -25.05
CA GLN A 235 -7.79 20.42 -25.62
C GLN A 235 -6.85 19.93 -24.51
N ALA A 236 -6.84 20.60 -23.36
CA ALA A 236 -6.07 20.15 -22.20
C ALA A 236 -6.58 18.80 -21.64
N GLU A 237 -7.90 18.62 -21.54
CA GLU A 237 -8.51 17.32 -21.19
C GLU A 237 -8.03 16.22 -22.13
N GLN A 238 -8.02 16.48 -23.43
CA GLN A 238 -7.56 15.50 -24.41
C GLN A 238 -6.05 15.21 -24.27
N ARG A 239 -5.22 16.22 -23.94
CA ARG A 239 -3.80 15.99 -23.65
C ARG A 239 -3.61 15.13 -22.40
N CYS A 240 -4.31 15.40 -21.31
CA CYS A 240 -4.25 14.56 -20.11
C CYS A 240 -4.69 13.11 -20.40
N ASN A 241 -5.76 12.94 -21.19
CA ASN A 241 -6.26 11.61 -21.56
C ASN A 241 -5.23 10.78 -22.34
N ASN A 242 -4.31 11.42 -23.10
CA ASN A 242 -3.24 10.70 -23.79
C ASN A 242 -2.25 10.03 -22.83
N TYR A 243 -2.23 10.44 -21.56
CA TYR A 243 -1.43 9.88 -20.49
C TYR A 243 -2.26 9.04 -19.51
N GLY A 244 -3.53 8.74 -19.83
CA GLY A 244 -4.43 8.03 -18.92
C GLY A 244 -4.94 8.88 -17.75
N MET A 245 -4.76 10.20 -17.80
CA MET A 245 -5.10 11.11 -16.70
C MET A 245 -6.26 12.04 -17.06
N GLN A 246 -6.89 12.64 -16.05
CA GLN A 246 -7.95 13.64 -16.20
C GLN A 246 -7.43 15.05 -15.90
N LEU A 247 -7.98 16.07 -16.56
CA LEU A 247 -7.70 17.45 -16.19
C LEU A 247 -8.24 17.77 -14.78
N PHE A 248 -7.37 18.20 -13.87
CA PHE A 248 -7.77 18.69 -12.55
C PHE A 248 -7.72 20.21 -12.49
N VAL A 249 -8.67 20.78 -11.77
CA VAL A 249 -8.67 22.19 -11.39
C VAL A 249 -8.81 22.23 -9.87
N PRO A 250 -7.77 22.60 -9.11
CA PRO A 250 -7.87 22.73 -7.65
C PRO A 250 -9.02 23.67 -7.27
N ARG A 251 -9.76 23.30 -6.23
CA ARG A 251 -10.94 24.04 -5.74
C ARG A 251 -10.81 24.51 -4.29
N ASP A 252 -9.63 24.36 -3.71
CA ASP A 252 -9.29 24.88 -2.40
C ASP A 252 -7.93 25.58 -2.45
N ALA A 253 -7.77 26.55 -1.55
CA ALA A 253 -6.61 27.43 -1.53
C ALA A 253 -5.29 26.68 -1.27
N THR A 254 -5.34 25.55 -0.55
CA THR A 254 -4.17 24.74 -0.20
C THR A 254 -3.62 23.97 -1.39
N HIS A 255 -4.47 23.27 -2.15
CA HIS A 255 -4.04 22.62 -3.40
C HIS A 255 -3.72 23.63 -4.49
N LEU A 256 -4.39 24.80 -4.47
CA LEU A 256 -4.00 25.91 -5.33
C LEU A 256 -2.57 26.38 -5.00
N GLU A 257 -2.23 26.59 -3.73
CA GLU A 257 -0.86 26.99 -3.38
C GLU A 257 0.17 25.90 -3.74
N SER A 258 -0.13 24.63 -3.44
CA SER A 258 0.73 23.49 -3.77
C SER A 258 1.10 23.49 -5.25
N ALA A 259 0.11 23.55 -6.12
CA ALA A 259 0.36 23.40 -7.53
C ALA A 259 0.99 24.64 -8.19
N TYR A 260 0.75 25.83 -7.65
CA TYR A 260 1.53 27.02 -8.01
C TYR A 260 3.01 26.80 -7.70
N ASN A 261 3.32 26.19 -6.54
CA ASN A 261 4.69 25.86 -6.17
C ASN A 261 5.28 24.78 -7.10
N VAL A 262 4.50 23.77 -7.49
CA VAL A 262 4.94 22.75 -8.45
C VAL A 262 5.30 23.39 -9.80
N ALA A 263 4.45 24.27 -10.31
CA ALA A 263 4.68 24.96 -11.58
C ALA A 263 5.93 25.86 -11.55
N THR A 264 6.05 26.69 -10.51
CA THR A 264 7.00 27.82 -10.49
C THR A 264 8.30 27.55 -9.73
N LYS A 265 8.34 26.55 -8.84
CA LYS A 265 9.49 26.29 -7.95
C LYS A 265 10.12 24.92 -8.16
N VAL A 266 9.32 23.87 -8.34
CA VAL A 266 9.84 22.50 -8.51
C VAL A 266 10.46 22.34 -9.89
N GLU A 267 11.70 21.87 -9.97
CA GLU A 267 12.39 21.63 -11.23
C GLU A 267 12.25 20.16 -11.63
N PHE A 268 11.44 19.89 -12.65
CA PHE A 268 11.41 18.57 -13.29
C PHE A 268 11.02 18.69 -14.75
N THR A 269 11.36 17.66 -15.52
CA THR A 269 11.21 17.68 -16.98
C THR A 269 9.73 17.54 -17.33
N PRO A 270 9.12 18.50 -18.06
CA PRO A 270 7.79 18.34 -18.62
C PRO A 270 7.72 17.19 -19.64
N VAL A 271 6.53 16.62 -19.82
CA VAL A 271 6.26 15.73 -20.96
C VAL A 271 6.12 16.53 -22.26
N GLU A 272 6.27 15.83 -23.38
CA GLU A 272 6.24 16.38 -24.76
C GLU A 272 7.47 17.20 -25.18
N GLY A 273 8.44 17.40 -24.29
CA GLY A 273 9.67 18.15 -24.57
C GLY A 273 9.77 19.41 -23.73
N GLY A 274 10.70 20.31 -24.05
CA GLY A 274 10.85 21.59 -23.33
C GLY A 274 12.04 21.66 -22.38
N ALA A 275 12.77 22.78 -22.42
CA ALA A 275 13.89 23.06 -21.52
C ALA A 275 13.47 23.79 -20.24
N THR A 276 12.21 24.23 -20.17
CA THR A 276 11.69 25.06 -19.09
C THR A 276 11.27 24.17 -17.92
N LEU A 277 12.16 23.90 -16.96
CA LEU A 277 11.85 22.99 -15.85
C LEU A 277 10.83 23.55 -14.84
N LYS A 278 10.67 24.88 -14.82
CA LYS A 278 9.71 25.61 -13.98
C LYS A 278 9.33 26.93 -14.66
N SER A 279 8.05 27.25 -14.63
CA SER A 279 7.48 28.49 -15.17
C SER A 279 6.04 28.63 -14.70
N ASP A 280 5.55 29.86 -14.62
CA ASP A 280 4.12 30.11 -14.52
C ASP A 280 3.37 29.72 -15.80
N ASP A 281 4.05 29.48 -16.92
CA ASP A 281 3.46 28.96 -18.17
C ASP A 281 2.68 27.65 -17.97
N TYR A 282 3.10 26.81 -17.02
CA TYR A 282 2.40 25.57 -16.66
C TYR A 282 1.03 25.79 -16.01
N LEU A 283 0.65 27.03 -15.71
CA LEU A 283 -0.63 27.41 -15.13
C LEU A 283 -1.69 27.79 -16.19
N TYR A 284 -1.32 27.97 -17.46
CA TYR A 284 -2.21 28.55 -18.48
C TYR A 284 -3.22 27.59 -19.14
N ILE A 285 -3.42 26.39 -18.59
CA ILE A 285 -4.19 25.30 -19.22
C ILE A 285 -5.74 25.53 -19.27
N LEU A 286 -6.27 26.60 -18.66
CA LEU A 286 -7.71 26.62 -18.29
C LEU A 286 -8.68 27.33 -19.22
N GLY A 287 -8.26 28.02 -20.28
CA GLY A 287 -9.22 28.64 -21.22
C GLY A 287 -10.30 29.53 -20.57
N ILE A 288 -9.97 30.16 -19.43
CA ILE A 288 -10.75 31.20 -18.75
C ILE A 288 -10.06 32.51 -19.08
N TYR A 289 -10.77 33.42 -19.75
CA TYR A 289 -10.21 34.64 -20.30
C TYR A 289 -10.95 35.86 -19.77
N PRO A 290 -10.26 37.00 -19.58
CA PRO A 290 -10.96 38.23 -19.25
C PRO A 290 -11.74 38.70 -20.49
N VAL A 291 -12.99 39.12 -20.29
CA VAL A 291 -13.85 39.67 -21.36
C VAL A 291 -13.22 40.91 -21.99
N THR A 292 -12.39 41.63 -21.25
CA THR A 292 -11.61 42.77 -21.74
C THR A 292 -10.14 42.62 -21.32
N PRO A 293 -9.17 42.80 -22.24
CA PRO A 293 -7.75 42.72 -21.91
C PRO A 293 -7.34 43.72 -20.81
N GLY A 294 -6.54 43.26 -19.84
CA GLY A 294 -5.98 44.09 -18.76
C GLY A 294 -6.82 44.13 -17.48
N ILE A 295 -7.83 43.27 -17.36
CA ILE A 295 -8.72 43.19 -16.21
C ILE A 295 -8.22 42.13 -15.21
N SER A 296 -8.16 42.49 -13.93
CA SER A 296 -7.79 41.58 -12.83
C SER A 296 -9.01 41.23 -11.96
N CYS A 297 -8.98 40.07 -11.30
CA CYS A 297 -9.93 39.72 -10.23
C CYS A 297 -9.19 39.61 -8.90
N GLU A 298 -8.88 40.74 -8.28
CA GLU A 298 -8.06 40.77 -7.07
C GLU A 298 -8.90 40.65 -5.79
N ASN A 299 -8.43 39.84 -4.83
CA ASN A 299 -8.99 39.64 -3.49
C ASN A 299 -10.44 39.10 -3.46
N LYS A 300 -10.81 38.32 -4.48
CA LYS A 300 -12.08 37.62 -4.55
C LYS A 300 -11.87 36.18 -5.03
N PRO A 301 -12.73 35.23 -4.67
CA PRO A 301 -12.72 33.88 -5.24
C PRO A 301 -12.87 33.94 -6.77
N PHE A 302 -12.11 33.15 -7.53
CA PHE A 302 -12.01 33.29 -8.99
C PHE A 302 -13.14 32.56 -9.75
N ASN A 303 -14.38 32.99 -9.57
CA ASN A 303 -15.55 32.37 -10.19
C ASN A 303 -16.41 33.36 -11.00
N SER A 304 -17.40 32.86 -11.74
CA SER A 304 -18.28 33.70 -12.56
C SER A 304 -19.12 34.71 -11.77
N ASP A 305 -19.38 34.46 -10.50
CA ASP A 305 -20.19 35.33 -9.65
C ASP A 305 -19.35 36.48 -9.06
N ASP A 306 -18.12 36.17 -8.66
CA ASP A 306 -17.18 37.10 -8.02
C ASP A 306 -16.28 37.82 -9.02
N CYS A 307 -16.07 37.21 -10.20
CA CYS A 307 -15.27 37.68 -11.31
C CYS A 307 -16.05 37.71 -12.64
N PRO A 308 -17.19 38.45 -12.70
CA PRO A 308 -18.06 38.49 -13.89
C PRO A 308 -17.39 39.09 -15.13
N GLN A 309 -16.24 39.75 -14.95
CA GLN A 309 -15.40 40.28 -16.02
C GLN A 309 -14.51 39.23 -16.70
N TRP A 310 -14.65 37.96 -16.33
CA TRP A 310 -14.01 36.81 -16.96
C TRP A 310 -15.07 35.86 -17.52
N GLU A 311 -14.70 35.07 -18.52
CA GLU A 311 -15.57 34.08 -19.14
C GLU A 311 -14.81 32.79 -19.43
N SER A 312 -15.51 31.65 -19.30
CA SER A 312 -15.02 30.39 -19.85
C SER A 312 -15.18 30.38 -21.36
N ASN A 313 -14.33 29.64 -22.06
CA ASN A 313 -14.54 29.36 -23.47
C ASN A 313 -15.92 28.68 -23.69
N GLY A 314 -16.87 29.41 -24.29
CA GLY A 314 -18.26 28.98 -24.46
C GLY A 314 -19.29 29.67 -23.56
N GLY A 315 -18.89 30.66 -22.74
CA GLY A 315 -19.79 31.56 -22.02
C GLY A 315 -20.60 30.92 -20.89
N LYS A 316 -20.14 29.77 -20.37
CA LYS A 316 -20.78 29.09 -19.24
C LYS A 316 -20.20 29.58 -17.91
N PRO A 317 -20.96 29.45 -16.80
CA PRO A 317 -20.42 29.70 -15.48
C PRO A 317 -19.17 28.83 -15.21
N PHE A 318 -18.14 29.44 -14.65
CA PHE A 318 -16.89 28.84 -14.22
C PHE A 318 -16.68 29.12 -12.74
N TRP A 319 -15.95 28.22 -12.09
CA TRP A 319 -15.54 28.40 -10.71
C TRP A 319 -14.12 27.89 -10.58
N VAL A 320 -13.21 28.80 -10.25
CA VAL A 320 -11.85 28.52 -9.82
C VAL A 320 -11.76 29.12 -8.42
N SER A 321 -11.39 28.31 -7.43
CA SER A 321 -11.25 28.83 -6.06
C SER A 321 -10.05 29.74 -5.95
#